data_AF-Q2I6Y5-F1
#
_entry.id   AF-Q2I6Y5-F1
#
_cell.length_a   1.000
_cell.length_b   1.000
_cell.length_c   1.000
_cell.angle_alpha   90.00
_cell.angle_beta   90.00
_cell.angle_gamma   90.00
#
_symmetry.space_group_name_H-M   'P 1'
#
loop_
_entity.id
_entity.type
_entity.pdbx_description
1 polymer ?
#
loop_
_entity_poly.entity_id
_entity_poly.type
_entity_poly.pdbx_seq_one_letter_code
_entity_poly.pdbx_strand_id
1 'polypeptide(L)' 'HFHYTTWPDFGVPESPASFLNFLFKVRESGSLSLEHGPIVVHCSAGIGRSGTFCLADTCLLL' A
#
# COMPACT_ATOMS: atom_id res chain seq x y z
N HIS A 1 6.01 -1.68 10.59
CA HIS A 1 4.86 -0.78 10.40
C HIS A 1 5.23 0.28 9.37
N PHE A 2 4.39 0.53 8.37
CA PHE A 2 4.64 1.47 7.28
C PHE A 2 3.50 2.49 7.21
N HIS A 3 3.80 3.76 6.98
CA HIS A 3 2.81 4.82 6.94
C HIS A 3 2.99 5.70 5.70
N TYR A 4 1.98 5.73 4.83
CA TYR A 4 1.92 6.58 3.65
C TYR A 4 1.02 7.79 3.90
N THR A 5 1.62 8.96 4.12
CA THR A 5 0.94 10.16 4.65
C THR A 5 0.43 11.13 3.60
N THR A 6 0.81 10.97 2.34
CA THR A 6 0.56 11.94 1.27
C THR A 6 -0.71 11.63 0.48
N TRP A 7 -1.47 10.59 0.85
CA TRP A 7 -2.74 10.28 0.20
C TRP A 7 -3.89 11.04 0.89
N PRO A 8 -4.57 11.98 0.20
CA PRO A 8 -5.70 12.70 0.78
C PRO A 8 -6.89 11.76 1.09
N ASP A 9 -7.76 12.18 2.01
CA ASP A 9 -9.02 11.48 2.33
C ASP A 9 -10.03 11.47 1.18
N PHE A 10 -10.04 12.53 0.38
CA PHE A 10 -10.85 12.63 -0.84
C PHE A 10 -9.93 12.91 -2.03
N GLY A 11 -9.88 11.99 -2.99
CA GLY A 11 -9.05 12.08 -4.18
C GLY A 11 -7.91 11.07 -4.22
N VAL A 12 -6.87 11.39 -4.99
CA VAL A 12 -5.71 10.54 -5.25
C VAL A 12 -4.42 11.33 -5.00
N PRO A 13 -3.26 10.65 -4.80
CA PRO A 13 -1.98 11.33 -4.79
C PRO A 13 -1.74 12.07 -6.11
N GLU A 14 -1.07 13.22 -6.06
CA GLU A 14 -0.74 14.02 -7.26
C GLU A 14 0.06 13.24 -8.31
N SER A 15 0.86 12.28 -7.86
CA SER A 15 1.65 11.39 -8.71
C SER A 15 1.61 9.96 -8.16
N PRO A 16 1.50 8.94 -9.03
CA PRO A 16 1.58 7.55 -8.59
C PRO A 16 2.99 7.19 -8.12
N ALA A 17 4.02 7.97 -8.47
CA ALA A 17 5.42 7.62 -8.19
C ALA A 17 5.73 7.47 -6.69
N SER A 18 5.19 8.35 -5.85
CA SER A 18 5.38 8.28 -4.40
C SER A 18 4.70 7.05 -3.79
N PHE A 19 3.50 6.71 -4.27
CA PHE A 19 2.78 5.52 -3.86
C PHE A 19 3.49 4.23 -4.32
N LEU A 20 3.97 4.18 -5.56
CA LEU A 20 4.73 3.03 -6.07
C LEU A 20 6.04 2.86 -5.31
N ASN A 21 6.79 3.94 -5.03
CA ASN A 21 7.99 3.90 -4.22
C ASN A 21 7.70 3.38 -2.79
N PHE A 22 6.58 3.80 -2.20
CA PHE A 22 6.13 3.26 -0.93
C PHE A 22 5.85 1.75 -1.01
N LEU A 23 5.12 1.30 -2.03
CA LEU A 23 4.85 -0.13 -2.25
C LEU A 23 6.14 -0.95 -2.41
N PHE A 24 7.10 -0.46 -3.20
CA PHE A 24 8.42 -1.09 -3.36
C PHE A 24 9.13 -1.26 -2.02
N LYS A 25 9.19 -0.21 -1.19
CA LYS A 25 9.81 -0.27 0.14
C LYS A 25 9.11 -1.27 1.08
N VAL A 26 7.79 -1.41 0.97
CA VAL A 26 7.05 -2.41 1.75
C VAL A 26 7.44 -3.83 1.30
N ARG A 27 7.52 -4.09 -0.01
CA ARG A 27 7.93 -5.40 -0.55
C ARG A 27 9.39 -5.74 -0.21
N GLU A 28 10.32 -4.81 -0.44
CA GLU A 28 11.75 -4.99 -0.13
C GLU A 28 12.00 -5.27 1.35
N SER A 29 11.11 -4.82 2.24
CA SER A 29 11.23 -5.13 3.67
C SER A 29 10.93 -6.58 4.04
N GLY A 30 10.38 -7.39 3.12
CA GLY A 30 9.94 -8.76 3.39
C GLY A 30 8.65 -8.86 4.21
N SER A 31 8.02 -7.73 4.54
CA SER A 31 6.79 -7.70 5.36
C SER A 31 5.60 -8.37 4.69
N LEU A 32 5.62 -8.54 3.37
CA LEU A 32 4.58 -9.24 2.60
C LEU A 32 4.83 -10.75 2.45
N SER A 33 5.91 -11.27 3.05
CA SER A 33 6.22 -12.70 3.02
C SER A 33 5.11 -13.53 3.68
N LEU A 34 4.77 -14.66 3.06
CA LEU A 34 3.79 -15.63 3.58
C LEU A 34 4.19 -16.20 4.95
N GLU A 35 5.48 -16.18 5.29
CA GLU A 35 6.01 -16.61 6.59
C GLU A 35 5.49 -15.78 7.78
N HIS A 36 5.03 -14.55 7.52
CA HIS A 36 4.53 -13.63 8.56
C HIS A 36 3.01 -13.67 8.72
N GLY A 37 2.30 -14.45 7.90
CA GLY A 37 0.84 -14.46 7.86
C GLY A 37 0.21 -13.23 7.17
N PRO A 38 -1.11 -13.04 7.27
CA PRO A 38 -1.81 -11.95 6.59
C PRO A 38 -1.39 -10.58 7.11
N ILE A 39 -1.14 -9.65 6.19
CA ILE A 39 -0.86 -8.25 6.53
C ILE A 39 -2.13 -7.50 6.93
N VAL A 40 -1.96 -6.48 7.77
CA VAL A 40 -3.03 -5.51 8.06
C VAL A 40 -2.77 -4.23 7.27
N VAL A 41 -3.72 -3.88 6.40
CA VAL A 41 -3.71 -2.62 5.63
C VAL A 41 -4.94 -1.82 6.01
N HIS A 42 -4.76 -0.59 6.48
CA HIS A 42 -5.86 0.27 6.90
C HIS A 42 -5.77 1.66 6.26
N CYS A 43 -6.91 2.33 6.21
CA CYS A 43 -7.01 3.75 5.88
C CYS A 43 -7.98 4.41 6.86
N SER A 44 -8.83 5.34 6.42
CA SER A 44 -9.91 5.91 7.25
C SER A 44 -11.07 4.90 7.40
N ALA A 45 -11.76 4.59 6.30
CA ALA A 45 -12.87 3.62 6.29
C ALA A 45 -12.45 2.16 5.99
N GLY A 46 -11.16 1.91 5.72
CA GLY A 46 -10.63 0.58 5.42
C GLY A 46 -10.99 0.02 4.03
N ILE A 47 -11.57 0.80 3.13
CA ILE A 47 -12.03 0.33 1.81
C ILE A 47 -11.22 0.91 0.63
N GLY A 48 -11.19 2.23 0.44
CA GLY A 48 -10.66 2.86 -0.77
C GLY A 48 -9.14 2.69 -0.91
N ARG A 49 -8.38 3.45 -0.12
CA ARG A 49 -6.89 3.39 -0.17
C ARG A 49 -6.35 2.01 0.17
N SER A 50 -6.97 1.31 1.13
CA SER A 50 -6.60 -0.05 1.48
C SER A 50 -6.78 -1.02 0.32
N GLY A 51 -7.94 -0.99 -0.34
CA GLY A 51 -8.20 -1.80 -1.53
C GLY A 51 -7.26 -1.48 -2.68
N THR A 52 -6.96 -0.20 -2.91
CA THR A 52 -6.01 0.20 -3.96
C THR A 52 -4.58 -0.29 -3.65
N PHE A 53 -4.15 -0.29 -2.39
CA PHE A 53 -2.88 -0.90 -1.99
C PHE A 53 -2.84 -2.39 -2.33
N CYS A 54 -3.85 -3.15 -1.91
CA CYS A 54 -3.92 -4.59 -2.17
C CYS A 54 -4.00 -4.90 -3.68
N LEU A 55 -4.79 -4.13 -4.44
CA LEU A 55 -4.91 -4.28 -5.89
C LEU A 55 -3.57 -4.03 -6.58
N ALA A 56 -2.90 -2.93 -6.25
CA ALA A 56 -1.62 -2.57 -6.86
C ALA A 56 -0.54 -3.63 -6.55
N ASP A 57 -0.45 -4.08 -5.30
CA ASP A 57 0.48 -5.14 -4.89
C ASP A 57 0.23 -6.45 -5.64
N THR A 58 -1.04 -6.84 -5.78
CA THR A 58 -1.44 -8.08 -6.47
C THR A 58 -1.17 -8.01 -7.97
N CYS A 59 -1.56 -6.90 -8.63
CA CYS A 59 -1.51 -6.79 -10.08
C CYS A 59 -0.11 -6.48 -10.62
N LEU A 60 0.71 -5.75 -9.86
CA LEU A 60 2.02 -5.31 -10.37
C LEU A 60 3.12 -6.35 -10.15
N LEU A 61 2.88 -7.40 -9.33
CA LEU A 61 3.82 -8.51 -9.06
C LEU A 61 5.28 -8.05 -8.83
N LEU A 62 5.46 -6.89 -8.19
CA LEU A 62 6.74 -6.19 -8.09
C LEU A 62 7.83 -6.91 -7.27
#